data_AF-A0A2T4DRH8-F1
#
_entry.id   AF-A0A2T4DRH8-F1
#
_cell.length_a   1.000
_cell.length_b   1.000
_cell.length_c   1.000
_cell.angle_alpha   90.00
_cell.angle_beta   90.00
_cell.angle_gamma   90.00
#
_symmetry.space_group_name_H-M   'P 1'
#
loop_
_entity.id
_entity.type
_entity.pdbx_description
1 polymer ?
#
loop_
_entity_poly.entity_id
_entity_poly.type
_entity_poly.pdbx_seq_one_letter_code
_entity_poly.pdbx_strand_id
1 'polypeptide(L)'
;MRFSQRIGKFPVRNKFQIEYIDEILTTRLWNNILEFFSKLSQNSFPGEKSELEIVCLNVWKNYLHLRADEIERTKRGISISVFLRRLKLNFITGRWHEKYDLIEFLSEIDSKIYGSQFTKNCNDSLKIEMAGYRIIQNSVVQITSDEEIVELEEVLENTSPWKSVNEHLKTAIDYLSSRIQPDYRNSVKESISALESLCIILTGDRNVTLGKALKEIEKRYTIHKGLKQAFSALYGYASDSGGIRHSLQEDDIVVTFEDAKFVLVSCSAFINYLKVKMDKT
;
A
#
# COMPACT_ATOMS: atom_id res chain seq x y z
N MET A 1 0.29 -18.52 16.92
CA MET A 1 1.37 -19.01 17.81
C MET A 1 1.30 -20.53 17.97
N ARG A 2 2.36 -21.28 17.67
CA ARG A 2 2.37 -22.76 17.77
C ARG A 2 2.36 -23.22 19.24
N PHE A 3 1.83 -24.41 19.50
CA PHE A 3 1.85 -25.01 20.84
C PHE A 3 3.27 -25.05 21.42
N SER A 4 4.25 -25.51 20.63
CA SER A 4 5.66 -25.60 21.03
C SER A 4 6.28 -24.25 21.41
N GLN A 5 5.84 -23.16 20.78
CA GLN A 5 6.24 -21.79 21.13
C GLN A 5 5.57 -21.34 22.43
N ARG A 6 4.29 -21.66 22.62
CA ARG A 6 3.56 -21.35 23.87
C ARG A 6 4.17 -22.03 25.09
N ILE A 7 4.69 -23.25 24.95
CA ILE A 7 5.34 -23.99 26.04
C ILE A 7 6.87 -23.77 26.12
N GLY A 8 7.40 -22.77 25.41
CA GLY A 8 8.82 -22.39 25.48
C GLY A 8 9.81 -23.40 24.91
N LYS A 9 9.36 -24.39 24.12
CA LYS A 9 10.25 -25.37 23.45
C LYS A 9 10.84 -24.84 22.15
N PHE A 10 10.24 -23.81 21.57
CA PHE A 10 10.76 -23.09 20.42
C PHE A 10 10.60 -21.58 20.63
N PRO A 11 11.54 -20.76 20.13
CA PRO A 11 11.44 -19.32 20.26
C PRO A 11 10.22 -18.77 19.50
N VAL A 12 9.57 -17.77 20.10
CA VAL A 12 8.57 -16.93 19.45
C VAL A 12 9.31 -15.88 18.63
N ARG A 13 8.90 -15.64 17.38
CA ARG A 13 9.43 -14.53 16.59
C ARG A 13 9.09 -13.23 17.29
N ASN A 14 10.09 -12.38 17.47
CA ASN A 14 9.96 -11.09 18.17
C ASN A 14 10.62 -9.93 17.39
N LYS A 15 11.07 -10.18 16.17
CA LYS A 15 11.67 -9.19 15.29
C LYS A 15 10.99 -9.22 13.92
N PHE A 16 10.83 -8.04 13.34
CA PHE A 16 10.30 -7.90 11.99
C PHE A 16 11.30 -8.38 10.94
N GLN A 17 10.78 -8.98 9.89
CA GLN A 17 11.54 -9.36 8.71
C GLN A 17 11.54 -8.20 7.71
N ILE A 18 12.65 -7.46 7.65
CA ILE A 18 12.80 -6.30 6.76
C ILE A 18 13.65 -6.73 5.56
N GLU A 19 14.96 -6.94 5.75
CA GLU A 19 15.85 -7.30 4.64
C GLU A 19 15.99 -8.82 4.41
N TYR A 20 14.99 -9.60 4.81
CA TYR A 20 14.94 -11.04 4.59
C TYR A 20 13.50 -11.57 4.63
N ILE A 21 13.26 -12.76 4.08
CA ILE A 21 12.02 -13.52 4.23
C ILE A 21 12.41 -14.95 4.60
N ASP A 22 11.92 -15.45 5.72
CA ASP A 22 12.16 -16.81 6.17
C ASP A 22 11.35 -17.85 5.37
N GLU A 23 11.66 -19.12 5.60
CA GLU A 23 11.01 -20.24 4.90
C GLU A 23 9.51 -20.33 5.21
N ILE A 24 9.09 -20.00 6.44
CA ILE A 24 7.68 -20.08 6.84
C ILE A 24 6.87 -19.01 6.08
N LEU A 25 7.33 -17.76 6.07
CA LEU A 25 6.68 -16.70 5.30
C LEU A 25 6.73 -16.98 3.80
N THR A 26 7.88 -17.45 3.26
CA THR A 26 7.98 -17.87 1.86
C THR A 26 6.91 -18.92 1.51
N THR A 27 6.72 -19.91 2.38
CA THR A 27 5.74 -20.98 2.17
C THR A 27 4.31 -20.44 2.15
N ARG A 28 3.96 -19.56 3.08
CA ARG A 28 2.61 -18.96 3.13
C ARG A 28 2.31 -18.12 1.91
N LEU A 29 3.23 -17.23 1.54
CA LEU A 29 3.08 -16.39 0.36
C LEU A 29 2.93 -17.25 -0.91
N TRP A 30 3.72 -18.33 -1.03
CA TRP A 30 3.58 -19.26 -2.15
C TRP A 30 2.20 -19.96 -2.18
N ASN A 31 1.65 -20.34 -1.03
CA ASN A 31 0.31 -20.92 -0.96
C ASN A 31 -0.76 -19.92 -1.41
N ASN A 32 -0.63 -18.64 -1.06
CA ASN A 32 -1.54 -17.59 -1.54
C ASN A 32 -1.45 -17.42 -3.07
N ILE A 33 -0.23 -17.50 -3.63
CA ILE A 33 -0.02 -17.46 -5.09
C ILE A 33 -0.71 -18.67 -5.75
N LEU A 34 -0.55 -19.88 -5.20
CA LEU A 34 -1.24 -21.06 -5.72
C LEU A 34 -2.76 -20.91 -5.67
N GLU A 35 -3.30 -20.38 -4.57
CA GLU A 35 -4.73 -20.13 -4.42
C GLU A 35 -5.23 -19.12 -5.45
N PHE A 36 -4.50 -18.03 -5.68
CA PHE A 36 -4.80 -17.04 -6.71
C PHE A 36 -4.92 -17.69 -8.10
N PHE A 37 -3.91 -18.46 -8.53
CA PHE A 37 -3.96 -19.14 -9.83
C PHE A 37 -5.06 -20.20 -9.93
N SER A 38 -5.45 -20.83 -8.81
CA SER A 38 -6.51 -21.84 -8.80
C SER A 38 -7.91 -21.28 -9.06
N LYS A 39 -8.11 -19.96 -8.83
CA LYS A 39 -9.39 -19.28 -9.03
C LYS A 39 -9.62 -18.80 -10.46
N LEU A 40 -8.54 -18.64 -11.24
CA LEU A 40 -8.59 -18.15 -12.61
C LEU A 40 -9.38 -19.09 -13.52
N SER A 41 -10.33 -18.54 -14.28
CA SER A 41 -11.13 -19.31 -15.22
C SER A 41 -10.27 -19.90 -16.34
N GLN A 42 -10.43 -21.20 -16.60
CA GLN A 42 -9.88 -21.88 -17.79
C GLN A 42 -10.86 -21.87 -18.98
N ASN A 43 -12.10 -21.42 -18.76
CA ASN A 43 -13.10 -21.37 -19.81
C ASN A 43 -12.82 -20.16 -20.71
N SER A 44 -12.87 -20.37 -22.03
CA SER A 44 -12.85 -19.30 -23.02
C SER A 44 -13.77 -19.62 -24.19
N PHE A 45 -14.21 -18.58 -24.89
CA PHE A 45 -14.89 -18.76 -26.17
C PHE A 45 -13.90 -19.25 -27.24
N PRO A 46 -14.36 -19.98 -28.28
CA PRO A 46 -13.51 -20.39 -29.37
C PRO A 46 -12.77 -19.20 -29.99
N GLY A 47 -11.43 -19.26 -30.00
CA GLY A 47 -10.58 -18.18 -30.53
C GLY A 47 -10.15 -17.14 -29.48
N GLU A 48 -10.68 -17.17 -28.27
CA GLU A 48 -10.29 -16.29 -27.17
C GLU A 48 -9.38 -16.98 -26.15
N LYS A 49 -8.53 -16.18 -25.50
CA LYS A 49 -7.69 -16.64 -24.40
C LYS A 49 -8.51 -16.72 -23.12
N SER A 50 -8.33 -17.78 -22.35
CA SER A 50 -8.90 -17.85 -21.01
C SER A 50 -8.25 -16.81 -20.09
N GLU A 51 -8.93 -16.49 -19.00
CA GLU A 51 -8.39 -15.61 -17.95
C GLU A 51 -7.05 -16.15 -17.43
N LEU A 52 -6.97 -17.47 -17.19
CA LEU A 52 -5.73 -18.14 -16.81
C LEU A 52 -4.61 -17.87 -17.82
N GLU A 53 -4.90 -17.99 -19.12
CA GLU A 53 -3.91 -17.75 -20.16
C GLU A 53 -3.47 -16.28 -20.24
N ILE A 54 -4.39 -15.34 -20.07
CA ILE A 54 -4.09 -13.91 -20.06
C ILE A 54 -3.13 -13.59 -18.90
N VAL A 55 -3.45 -14.05 -17.70
CA VAL A 55 -2.62 -13.82 -16.51
C VAL A 55 -1.27 -14.53 -16.63
N CYS A 56 -1.23 -15.80 -17.06
CA CYS A 56 0.03 -16.53 -17.26
C CYS A 56 0.93 -15.83 -18.29
N LEU A 57 0.38 -15.34 -19.41
CA LEU A 57 1.14 -14.58 -20.39
C LEU A 57 1.63 -13.24 -19.86
N ASN A 58 0.82 -12.55 -19.04
CA ASN A 58 1.21 -11.30 -18.41
C ASN A 58 2.39 -11.51 -17.47
N VAL A 59 2.31 -12.49 -16.56
CA VAL A 59 3.41 -12.85 -15.66
C VAL A 59 4.65 -13.29 -16.46
N TRP A 60 4.48 -14.13 -17.49
CA TRP A 60 5.61 -14.62 -18.28
C TRP A 60 6.38 -13.51 -19.01
N LYS A 61 5.65 -12.60 -19.65
CA LYS A 61 6.26 -11.55 -20.47
C LYS A 61 6.70 -10.34 -19.67
N ASN A 62 5.86 -9.89 -18.74
CA ASN A 62 6.02 -8.57 -18.12
C ASN A 62 6.67 -8.65 -16.74
N TYR A 63 6.53 -9.78 -16.02
CA TYR A 63 7.25 -10.00 -14.76
C TYR A 63 8.53 -10.81 -14.95
N LEU A 64 8.46 -11.97 -15.61
CA LEU A 64 9.64 -12.83 -15.82
C LEU A 64 10.53 -12.38 -16.99
N HIS A 65 10.05 -11.47 -17.84
CA HIS A 65 10.75 -10.99 -19.05
C HIS A 65 11.21 -12.11 -20.00
N LEU A 66 10.42 -13.18 -20.11
CA LEU A 66 10.71 -14.33 -20.96
C LEU A 66 10.04 -14.21 -22.34
N ARG A 67 10.63 -14.89 -23.33
CA ARG A 67 10.09 -14.87 -24.70
C ARG A 67 8.77 -15.65 -24.76
N ALA A 68 7.78 -15.09 -25.46
CA ALA A 68 6.42 -15.63 -25.44
C ALA A 68 6.28 -17.00 -26.14
N ASP A 69 7.24 -17.36 -27.01
CA ASP A 69 7.33 -18.66 -27.67
C ASP A 69 7.93 -19.77 -26.78
N GLU A 70 8.61 -19.40 -25.68
CA GLU A 70 9.18 -20.35 -24.72
C GLU A 70 8.16 -20.84 -23.68
N ILE A 71 6.95 -20.28 -23.66
CA ILE A 71 5.92 -20.74 -22.74
C ILE A 71 5.37 -22.09 -23.19
N GLU A 72 5.44 -23.09 -22.31
CA GLU A 72 4.97 -24.43 -22.66
C GLU A 72 3.45 -24.48 -22.83
N ARG A 73 3.02 -25.02 -23.98
CA ARG A 73 1.62 -25.14 -24.38
C ARG A 73 1.22 -26.59 -24.57
N THR A 74 -0.02 -26.88 -24.24
CA THR A 74 -0.72 -28.13 -24.48
C THR A 74 -1.80 -27.93 -25.54
N LYS A 75 -2.49 -29.01 -25.93
CA LYS A 75 -3.69 -28.92 -26.80
C LYS A 75 -4.81 -28.04 -26.23
N ARG A 76 -4.79 -27.76 -24.92
CA ARG A 76 -5.79 -26.99 -24.19
C ARG A 76 -5.31 -25.59 -23.78
N GLY A 77 -4.22 -25.09 -24.36
CA GLY A 77 -3.60 -23.82 -23.98
C GLY A 77 -2.37 -24.00 -23.09
N ILE A 78 -2.02 -22.99 -22.29
CA ILE A 78 -0.81 -22.97 -21.46
C ILE A 78 -0.79 -24.13 -20.44
N SER A 79 0.36 -24.79 -20.31
CA SER A 79 0.58 -25.83 -19.29
C SER A 79 0.76 -25.21 -17.91
N ILE A 80 -0.33 -25.13 -17.13
CA ILE A 80 -0.31 -24.48 -15.82
C ILE A 80 0.64 -25.16 -14.82
N SER A 81 0.78 -26.48 -14.87
CA SER A 81 1.68 -27.21 -13.96
C SER A 81 3.14 -26.87 -14.21
N VAL A 82 3.54 -26.76 -15.47
CA VAL A 82 4.90 -26.37 -15.85
C VAL A 82 5.14 -24.90 -15.54
N PHE A 83 4.18 -24.04 -15.88
CA PHE A 83 4.24 -22.62 -15.58
C PHE A 83 4.44 -22.38 -14.07
N LEU A 84 3.58 -22.96 -13.22
CA LEU A 84 3.68 -22.82 -11.77
C LEU A 84 4.96 -23.42 -11.20
N ARG A 85 5.46 -24.53 -11.76
CA ARG A 85 6.75 -25.10 -11.35
C ARG A 85 7.90 -24.11 -11.61
N ARG A 86 7.90 -23.44 -12.75
CA ARG A 86 8.94 -22.44 -13.09
C ARG A 86 8.80 -21.18 -12.24
N LEU A 87 7.58 -20.67 -12.07
CA LEU A 87 7.31 -19.53 -11.21
C LEU A 87 7.70 -19.82 -9.75
N LYS A 88 7.41 -21.03 -9.25
CA LYS A 88 7.81 -21.49 -7.91
C LYS A 88 9.32 -21.46 -7.73
N LEU A 89 10.05 -21.97 -8.72
CA LEU A 89 11.51 -22.00 -8.65
C LEU A 89 12.06 -20.58 -8.53
N ASN A 90 11.63 -19.68 -9.41
CA ASN A 90 12.01 -18.26 -9.37
C ASN A 90 11.66 -17.60 -8.02
N PHE A 91 10.45 -17.83 -7.50
CA PHE A 91 10.00 -17.26 -6.23
C PHE A 91 10.78 -17.78 -5.02
N ILE A 92 11.11 -19.08 -4.98
CA ILE A 92 11.82 -19.67 -3.84
C ILE A 92 13.29 -19.26 -3.85
N THR A 93 13.95 -19.27 -5.01
CA THR A 93 15.37 -18.91 -5.15
C THR A 93 15.62 -17.41 -5.18
N GLY A 94 14.58 -16.60 -5.42
CA GLY A 94 14.68 -15.16 -5.47
C GLY A 94 15.04 -14.54 -4.12
N ARG A 95 15.63 -13.35 -4.19
CA ARG A 95 15.92 -12.50 -3.03
C ARG A 95 14.62 -12.06 -2.35
N TRP A 96 14.71 -11.61 -1.11
CA TRP A 96 13.56 -11.19 -0.33
C TRP A 96 12.72 -10.10 -1.04
N HIS A 97 13.37 -9.14 -1.70
CA HIS A 97 12.69 -8.06 -2.43
C HIS A 97 12.03 -8.57 -3.73
N GLU A 98 12.65 -9.52 -4.44
CA GLU A 98 12.08 -10.13 -5.65
C GLU A 98 10.79 -10.91 -5.36
N LYS A 99 10.72 -11.54 -4.18
CA LYS A 99 9.48 -12.16 -3.69
C LYS A 99 8.37 -11.11 -3.53
N TYR A 100 8.69 -9.96 -2.93
CA TYR A 100 7.74 -8.85 -2.81
C TYR A 100 7.36 -8.24 -4.17
N ASP A 101 8.28 -8.21 -5.15
CA ASP A 101 7.96 -7.74 -6.51
C ASP A 101 6.88 -8.63 -7.15
N LEU A 102 6.96 -9.95 -6.99
CA LEU A 102 5.92 -10.85 -7.50
C LEU A 102 4.57 -10.62 -6.80
N ILE A 103 4.59 -10.46 -5.48
CA ILE A 103 3.38 -10.24 -4.70
C ILE A 103 2.71 -8.92 -5.12
N GLU A 104 3.47 -7.85 -5.25
CA GLU A 104 2.99 -6.54 -5.73
C GLU A 104 2.34 -6.66 -7.12
N PHE A 105 3.05 -7.31 -8.06
CA PHE A 105 2.57 -7.53 -9.43
C PHE A 105 1.25 -8.32 -9.47
N LEU A 106 1.13 -9.39 -8.67
CA LEU A 106 -0.08 -10.19 -8.60
C LEU A 106 -1.23 -9.47 -7.88
N SER A 107 -0.93 -8.65 -6.87
CA SER A 107 -1.90 -7.79 -6.20
C SER A 107 -2.55 -6.78 -7.16
N GLU A 108 -1.76 -6.18 -8.06
CA GLU A 108 -2.31 -5.28 -9.08
C GLU A 108 -3.30 -6.02 -10.00
N ILE A 109 -2.95 -7.23 -10.45
CA ILE A 109 -3.82 -8.06 -11.28
C ILE A 109 -5.09 -8.46 -10.51
N ASP A 110 -4.94 -8.96 -9.28
CA ASP A 110 -6.06 -9.38 -8.43
C ASP A 110 -7.04 -8.24 -8.14
N SER A 111 -6.54 -7.01 -7.93
CA SER A 111 -7.42 -5.85 -7.71
C SER A 111 -8.35 -5.57 -8.89
N LYS A 112 -7.88 -5.83 -10.13
CA LYS A 112 -8.64 -5.62 -11.37
C LYS A 112 -9.63 -6.75 -11.64
N ILE A 113 -9.37 -7.96 -11.14
CA ILE A 113 -10.16 -9.15 -11.45
C ILE A 113 -11.10 -9.53 -10.29
N TYR A 114 -10.60 -9.58 -9.06
CA TYR A 114 -11.28 -10.15 -7.89
C TYR A 114 -11.43 -9.19 -6.71
N GLY A 115 -11.11 -7.90 -6.87
CA GLY A 115 -11.36 -6.92 -5.82
C GLY A 115 -10.46 -7.09 -4.58
N SER A 116 -9.23 -7.55 -4.76
CA SER A 116 -8.14 -7.55 -3.76
C SER A 116 -8.16 -8.70 -2.72
N GLN A 117 -8.76 -9.86 -3.03
CA GLN A 117 -8.73 -11.02 -2.14
C GLN A 117 -7.32 -11.60 -1.96
N PHE A 118 -6.50 -11.63 -3.01
CA PHE A 118 -5.10 -12.08 -2.91
C PHE A 118 -4.29 -11.17 -1.99
N THR A 119 -4.49 -9.86 -2.12
CA THR A 119 -3.88 -8.83 -1.27
C THR A 119 -4.21 -9.08 0.20
N LYS A 120 -5.49 -9.35 0.53
CA LYS A 120 -5.92 -9.69 1.90
C LYS A 120 -5.21 -10.92 2.44
N ASN A 121 -5.20 -12.03 1.68
CA ASN A 121 -4.54 -13.28 2.09
C ASN A 121 -3.02 -13.09 2.30
N CYS A 122 -2.38 -12.28 1.46
CA CYS A 122 -0.98 -11.92 1.62
C CYS A 122 -0.74 -11.07 2.86
N ASN A 123 -1.54 -10.02 3.10
CA ASN A 123 -1.43 -9.20 4.31
C ASN A 123 -1.62 -10.02 5.60
N ASP A 124 -2.54 -10.98 5.62
CA ASP A 124 -2.70 -11.91 6.75
C ASP A 124 -1.42 -12.73 6.97
N SER A 125 -0.81 -13.23 5.90
CA SER A 125 0.43 -14.01 5.98
C SER A 125 1.61 -13.16 6.45
N LEU A 126 1.72 -11.93 5.93
CA LEU A 126 2.73 -10.94 6.32
C LEU A 126 2.61 -10.55 7.79
N LYS A 127 1.37 -10.33 8.27
CA LYS A 127 1.08 -10.03 9.67
C LYS A 127 1.43 -11.20 10.59
N ILE A 128 0.93 -12.40 10.29
CA ILE A 128 1.14 -13.59 11.12
C ILE A 128 2.63 -13.91 11.28
N GLU A 129 3.42 -13.72 10.23
CA GLU A 129 4.85 -14.05 10.23
C GLU A 129 5.76 -12.82 10.48
N MET A 130 5.20 -11.72 10.99
CA MET A 130 5.92 -10.49 11.35
C MET A 130 6.81 -9.96 10.23
N ALA A 131 6.30 -9.90 9.01
CA ALA A 131 6.94 -9.16 7.93
C ALA A 131 6.89 -7.66 8.24
N GLY A 132 7.98 -6.96 7.94
CA GLY A 132 8.08 -5.51 8.05
C GLY A 132 7.35 -4.74 6.94
N TYR A 133 6.55 -5.44 6.13
CA TYR A 133 5.88 -4.92 4.95
C TYR A 133 4.42 -5.32 4.90
N ARG A 134 3.63 -4.52 4.19
CA ARG A 134 2.21 -4.70 3.92
C ARG A 134 1.87 -4.20 2.54
N ILE A 135 0.83 -4.75 1.95
CA ILE A 135 0.34 -4.33 0.65
C ILE A 135 -0.82 -3.36 0.89
N ILE A 136 -0.65 -2.10 0.51
CA ILE A 136 -1.68 -1.06 0.60
C ILE A 136 -1.88 -0.53 -0.81
N GLN A 137 -3.12 -0.55 -1.30
CA GLN A 137 -3.45 -0.19 -2.69
C GLN A 137 -2.60 -0.91 -3.75
N ASN A 138 -2.32 -2.19 -3.51
CA ASN A 138 -1.47 -3.04 -4.34
C ASN A 138 0.03 -2.71 -4.29
N SER A 139 0.46 -1.70 -3.55
CA SER A 139 1.88 -1.35 -3.35
C SER A 139 2.40 -1.93 -2.04
N VAL A 140 3.59 -2.52 -2.05
CA VAL A 140 4.23 -3.03 -0.83
C VAL A 140 4.94 -1.89 -0.12
N VAL A 141 4.47 -1.58 1.09
CA VAL A 141 4.98 -0.49 1.93
C VAL A 141 5.62 -1.07 3.19
N GLN A 142 6.75 -0.51 3.62
CA GLN A 142 7.44 -0.90 4.86
C GLN A 142 6.73 -0.37 6.10
N ILE A 143 5.57 -0.93 6.44
CA ILE A 143 4.78 -0.53 7.60
C ILE A 143 4.71 -1.70 8.58
N THR A 144 5.20 -1.46 9.80
CA THR A 144 5.31 -2.47 10.85
C THR A 144 4.23 -2.36 11.93
N SER A 145 3.51 -1.24 11.96
CA SER A 145 2.43 -0.99 12.93
C SER A 145 1.09 -1.36 12.32
N ASP A 146 0.33 -2.22 13.02
CA ASP A 146 -0.99 -2.62 12.53
C ASP A 146 -1.97 -1.44 12.58
N GLU A 147 -1.82 -0.54 13.55
CA GLU A 147 -2.59 0.69 13.68
C GLU A 147 -2.33 1.65 12.50
N GLU A 148 -1.07 1.77 12.06
CA GLU A 148 -0.72 2.59 10.89
C GLU A 148 -1.36 2.05 9.60
N ILE A 149 -1.45 0.73 9.44
CA ILE A 149 -2.08 0.11 8.26
C ILE A 149 -3.59 0.39 8.27
N VAL A 150 -4.24 0.10 9.39
CA VAL A 150 -5.69 0.27 9.54
C VAL A 150 -6.07 1.72 9.24
N GLU A 151 -5.29 2.66 9.76
CA GLU A 151 -5.50 4.09 9.49
C GLU A 151 -5.44 4.43 7.99
N LEU A 152 -4.46 3.88 7.27
CA LEU A 152 -4.33 4.11 5.83
C LEU A 152 -5.46 3.43 5.03
N GLU A 153 -5.83 2.20 5.37
CA GLU A 153 -6.93 1.49 4.70
C GLU A 153 -8.26 2.21 4.94
N GLU A 154 -8.55 2.58 6.20
CA GLU A 154 -9.77 3.29 6.56
C GLU A 154 -9.87 4.65 5.87
N VAL A 155 -8.80 5.45 5.84
CA VAL A 155 -8.87 6.78 5.21
C VAL A 155 -9.16 6.66 3.70
N LEU A 156 -8.61 5.65 3.03
CA LEU A 156 -8.79 5.45 1.60
C LEU A 156 -10.21 5.01 1.27
N GLU A 157 -10.80 4.14 2.09
CA GLU A 157 -12.20 3.75 1.97
C GLU A 157 -13.11 4.95 2.28
N ASN A 158 -12.84 5.64 3.38
CA ASN A 158 -13.65 6.75 3.86
C ASN A 158 -13.67 7.96 2.95
N THR A 159 -12.58 8.20 2.22
CA THR A 159 -12.45 9.32 1.29
C THR A 159 -12.78 8.95 -0.15
N SER A 160 -13.21 7.71 -0.43
CA SER A 160 -13.58 7.28 -1.78
C SER A 160 -14.61 8.18 -2.49
N PRO A 161 -15.56 8.86 -1.81
CA PRO A 161 -16.45 9.82 -2.46
C PRO A 161 -15.75 11.14 -2.85
N TRP A 162 -14.59 11.45 -2.27
CA TRP A 162 -13.83 12.68 -2.48
C TRP A 162 -12.59 12.39 -3.31
N LYS A 163 -12.80 12.34 -4.64
CA LYS A 163 -11.77 11.97 -5.61
C LYS A 163 -10.42 12.66 -5.40
N SER A 164 -10.40 13.99 -5.21
CA SER A 164 -9.17 14.75 -5.02
C SER A 164 -8.39 14.34 -3.76
N VAL A 165 -9.09 14.14 -2.63
CA VAL A 165 -8.48 13.68 -1.37
C VAL A 165 -7.88 12.29 -1.58
N ASN A 166 -8.66 11.41 -2.19
CA ASN A 166 -8.25 10.02 -2.41
C ASN A 166 -7.05 9.91 -3.34
N GLU A 167 -7.02 10.66 -4.45
CA GLU A 167 -5.90 10.69 -5.42
C GLU A 167 -4.60 11.16 -4.77
N HIS A 168 -4.64 12.22 -3.96
CA HIS A 168 -3.47 12.68 -3.22
C HIS A 168 -2.97 11.62 -2.22
N LEU A 169 -3.86 10.95 -1.49
CA LEU A 169 -3.48 9.87 -0.57
C LEU A 169 -2.83 8.69 -1.32
N LYS A 170 -3.39 8.28 -2.46
CA LYS A 170 -2.79 7.23 -3.31
C LYS A 170 -1.38 7.61 -3.74
N THR A 171 -1.24 8.82 -4.27
CA THR A 171 0.03 9.34 -4.78
C THR A 171 1.08 9.45 -3.67
N ALA A 172 0.66 9.85 -2.46
CA ALA A 172 1.54 9.88 -1.29
C ALA A 172 2.07 8.50 -0.91
N ILE A 173 1.23 7.46 -1.00
CA ILE A 173 1.61 6.06 -0.75
C ILE A 173 2.59 5.57 -1.83
N ASP A 174 2.33 5.89 -3.10
CA ASP A 174 3.22 5.52 -4.21
C ASP A 174 4.62 6.13 -4.04
N TYR A 175 4.71 7.41 -3.67
CA TYR A 175 5.98 8.07 -3.38
C TYR A 175 6.71 7.49 -2.16
N LEU A 176 5.97 7.08 -1.13
CA LEU A 176 6.54 6.45 0.07
C LEU A 176 7.07 5.04 -0.21
N SER A 177 6.41 4.30 -1.11
CA SER A 177 6.67 2.88 -1.38
C SER A 177 7.60 2.61 -2.57
N SER A 178 7.90 3.63 -3.39
CA SER A 178 8.83 3.52 -4.51
C SER A 178 10.19 2.97 -4.06
N ARG A 179 10.55 1.78 -4.58
CA ARG A 179 11.76 1.05 -4.18
C ARG A 179 13.01 1.48 -4.96
N ILE A 180 12.83 1.99 -6.19
CA ILE A 180 13.93 2.40 -7.08
C ILE A 180 14.41 3.80 -6.70
N GLN A 181 13.46 4.69 -6.43
CA GLN A 181 13.72 6.06 -6.04
C GLN A 181 12.56 6.53 -5.14
N PRO A 182 12.60 6.24 -3.83
CA PRO A 182 11.61 6.78 -2.92
C PRO A 182 11.66 8.30 -2.94
N ASP A 183 10.49 8.94 -2.91
CA ASP A 183 10.37 10.39 -2.91
C ASP A 183 9.60 10.85 -1.67
N TYR A 184 10.27 10.73 -0.52
CA TYR A 184 9.72 11.08 0.78
C TYR A 184 9.23 12.53 0.84
N ARG A 185 9.93 13.44 0.15
CA ARG A 185 9.52 14.84 0.04
C ARG A 185 8.16 14.95 -0.65
N ASN A 186 7.99 14.33 -1.82
CA ASN A 186 6.70 14.38 -2.52
C ASN A 186 5.60 13.57 -1.82
N SER A 187 5.95 12.49 -1.10
CA SER A 187 4.99 11.80 -0.22
C SER A 187 4.41 12.74 0.85
N VAL A 188 5.26 13.56 1.50
CA VAL A 188 4.79 14.59 2.44
C VAL A 188 3.93 15.65 1.75
N LYS A 189 4.33 16.13 0.57
CA LYS A 189 3.54 17.14 -0.17
C LYS A 189 2.14 16.64 -0.46
N GLU A 190 2.01 15.43 -0.98
CA GLU A 190 0.74 14.81 -1.36
C GLU A 190 -0.12 14.50 -0.13
N SER A 191 0.48 14.05 0.98
CA SER A 191 -0.25 13.85 2.25
C SER A 191 -0.93 15.13 2.74
N ILE A 192 -0.25 16.27 2.60
CA ILE A 192 -0.79 17.59 2.97
C ILE A 192 -1.80 18.08 1.93
N SER A 193 -1.56 17.84 0.64
CA SER A 193 -2.50 18.16 -0.44
C SER A 193 -3.84 17.43 -0.27
N ALA A 194 -3.83 16.19 0.25
CA ALA A 194 -5.04 15.46 0.59
C ALA A 194 -5.85 16.18 1.69
N LEU A 195 -5.18 16.64 2.75
CA LEU A 195 -5.83 17.38 3.84
C LEU A 195 -6.35 18.76 3.38
N GLU A 196 -5.60 19.46 2.54
CA GLU A 196 -6.03 20.72 1.92
C GLU A 196 -7.27 20.51 1.04
N SER A 197 -7.26 19.46 0.22
CA SER A 197 -8.39 19.08 -0.62
C SER A 197 -9.65 18.82 0.21
N LEU A 198 -9.50 18.13 1.35
CA LEU A 198 -10.62 17.94 2.28
C LEU A 198 -11.09 19.31 2.80
N CYS A 199 -10.20 20.15 3.30
CA CYS A 199 -10.54 21.47 3.83
C CYS A 199 -11.31 22.35 2.82
N ILE A 200 -10.91 22.32 1.54
CA ILE A 200 -11.62 23.01 0.45
C ILE A 200 -13.04 22.44 0.30
N ILE A 201 -13.19 21.11 0.30
CA ILE A 201 -14.49 20.44 0.22
C ILE A 201 -15.38 20.85 1.41
N LEU A 202 -14.81 20.92 2.62
CA LEU A 202 -15.56 21.21 3.85
C LEU A 202 -16.04 22.66 3.94
N THR A 203 -15.25 23.60 3.41
CA THR A 203 -15.54 25.03 3.52
C THR A 203 -16.20 25.62 2.27
N GLY A 204 -16.06 24.96 1.12
CA GLY A 204 -16.45 25.52 -0.18
C GLY A 204 -15.54 26.64 -0.68
N ASP A 205 -14.48 26.98 0.06
CA ASP A 205 -13.50 28.01 -0.31
C ASP A 205 -12.24 27.37 -0.90
N ARG A 206 -12.01 27.62 -2.19
CA ARG A 206 -10.86 27.08 -2.95
C ARG A 206 -9.51 27.63 -2.48
N ASN A 207 -9.49 28.74 -1.76
CA ASN A 207 -8.28 29.38 -1.27
C ASN A 207 -8.14 29.26 0.26
N VAL A 208 -8.88 28.33 0.86
CA VAL A 208 -8.85 28.13 2.30
C VAL A 208 -7.52 27.55 2.73
N THR A 209 -6.88 28.17 3.71
CA THR A 209 -5.72 27.57 4.39
C THR A 209 -6.21 26.62 5.48
N LEU A 210 -5.40 25.64 5.89
CA LEU A 210 -5.78 24.72 6.97
C LEU A 210 -6.24 25.48 8.23
N GLY A 211 -5.49 26.51 8.64
CA GLY A 211 -5.83 27.32 9.81
C GLY A 211 -7.19 28.03 9.70
N LYS A 212 -7.59 28.46 8.49
CA LYS A 212 -8.92 29.04 8.22
C LYS A 212 -9.99 27.95 8.20
N ALA A 213 -9.71 26.81 7.57
CA ALA A 213 -10.65 25.68 7.53
C ALA A 213 -10.99 25.16 8.93
N LEU A 214 -9.99 25.04 9.81
CA LEU A 214 -10.21 24.65 11.19
C LEU A 214 -11.03 25.67 11.99
N LYS A 215 -10.94 26.97 11.68
CA LYS A 215 -11.84 27.98 12.28
C LYS A 215 -13.28 27.83 11.80
N GLU A 216 -13.50 27.52 10.53
CA GLU A 216 -14.84 27.30 9.99
C GLU A 216 -15.46 26.01 10.56
N ILE A 217 -14.67 24.95 10.66
CA ILE A 217 -15.09 23.70 11.31
C ILE A 217 -15.40 23.93 12.79
N GLU A 218 -14.62 24.78 13.49
CA GLU A 218 -14.88 25.16 14.89
C GLU A 218 -16.24 25.83 15.13
N LYS A 219 -16.79 26.54 14.13
CA LYS A 219 -18.13 27.15 14.25
C LYS A 219 -19.22 26.09 14.40
N ARG A 220 -18.98 24.87 13.92
CA ARG A 220 -19.92 23.76 13.95
C ARG A 220 -19.55 22.71 15.00
N TYR A 221 -18.25 22.53 15.28
CA TYR A 221 -17.74 21.50 16.19
C TYR A 221 -16.55 21.99 17.00
N THR A 222 -16.61 21.92 18.33
CA THR A 222 -15.49 22.34 19.17
C THR A 222 -14.26 21.42 18.98
N ILE A 223 -13.17 21.99 18.48
CA ILE A 223 -11.84 21.39 18.48
C ILE A 223 -11.03 22.04 19.60
N HIS A 224 -10.32 21.23 20.39
CA HIS A 224 -9.48 21.78 21.45
C HIS A 224 -8.35 22.64 20.86
N LYS A 225 -8.12 23.83 21.43
CA LYS A 225 -7.12 24.80 20.93
C LYS A 225 -5.74 24.19 20.74
N GLY A 226 -5.29 23.35 21.67
CA GLY A 226 -3.99 22.67 21.58
C GLY A 226 -3.89 21.73 20.39
N LEU A 227 -4.96 20.98 20.09
CA LEU A 227 -5.00 20.07 18.94
C LEU A 227 -4.93 20.85 17.62
N LYS A 228 -5.66 21.96 17.53
CA LYS A 228 -5.60 22.86 16.38
C LYS A 228 -4.20 23.45 16.16
N GLN A 229 -3.52 23.85 17.24
CA GLN A 229 -2.16 24.36 17.17
C GLN A 229 -1.19 23.29 16.67
N ALA A 230 -1.31 22.04 17.15
CA ALA A 230 -0.50 20.93 16.69
C ALA A 230 -0.67 20.69 15.17
N PHE A 231 -1.90 20.64 14.66
CA PHE A 231 -2.13 20.47 13.22
C PHE A 231 -1.68 21.66 12.39
N SER A 232 -1.82 22.88 12.92
CA SER A 232 -1.33 24.08 12.24
C SER A 232 0.21 24.07 12.14
N ALA A 233 0.90 23.58 13.17
CA ALA A 233 2.35 23.44 13.16
C ALA A 233 2.81 22.32 12.20
N LEU A 234 2.13 21.18 12.19
CA LEU A 234 2.41 20.09 11.24
C LEU A 234 2.19 20.53 9.78
N TYR A 235 1.16 21.33 9.53
CA TYR A 235 0.95 21.96 8.24
C TYR A 235 2.07 22.92 7.88
N GLY A 236 2.43 23.83 8.81
CA GLY A 236 3.55 24.76 8.65
C GLY A 236 4.85 24.05 8.29
N TYR A 237 5.17 22.94 8.94
CA TYR A 237 6.35 22.12 8.64
C TYR A 237 6.42 21.70 7.16
N ALA A 238 5.29 21.38 6.53
CA ALA A 238 5.25 20.96 5.13
C ALA A 238 4.98 22.11 4.14
N SER A 239 4.36 23.21 4.60
CA SER A 239 3.93 24.34 3.77
C SER A 239 4.88 25.53 3.74
N ASP A 240 5.62 25.79 4.83
CA ASP A 240 6.46 26.98 4.95
C ASP A 240 7.77 26.89 4.16
N SER A 241 8.31 28.07 3.87
CA SER A 241 9.33 28.43 2.88
C SER A 241 10.76 27.89 3.10
N GLY A 242 10.94 26.75 3.78
CA GLY A 242 12.26 26.18 4.05
C GLY A 242 12.30 24.68 4.37
N GLY A 243 11.45 23.85 3.75
CA GLY A 243 11.48 22.42 4.11
C GLY A 243 11.08 21.40 3.05
N ILE A 244 9.96 21.57 2.34
CA ILE A 244 9.43 20.45 1.52
C ILE A 244 8.81 20.92 0.19
N ARG A 245 7.97 21.98 0.17
CA ARG A 245 7.24 22.44 -1.03
C ARG A 245 7.95 23.44 -1.94
N HIS A 246 9.05 24.06 -1.51
CA HIS A 246 9.81 25.03 -2.29
C HIS A 246 11.07 24.43 -2.94
N SER A 247 11.65 25.14 -3.92
CA SER A 247 12.90 24.76 -4.60
C SER A 247 13.99 24.45 -3.58
N LEU A 248 14.72 23.33 -3.80
CA LEU A 248 15.80 22.87 -2.93
C LEU A 248 16.82 23.99 -2.68
N GLN A 249 17.03 24.31 -1.40
CA GLN A 249 18.17 25.12 -0.95
C GLN A 249 19.25 24.19 -0.38
N GLU A 250 20.51 24.64 -0.38
CA GLU A 250 21.66 23.84 0.09
C GLU A 250 21.55 23.42 1.57
N ASP A 251 20.74 24.15 2.36
CA ASP A 251 20.53 23.92 3.80
C ASP A 251 19.19 23.22 4.14
N ASP A 252 18.45 22.71 3.14
CA ASP A 252 17.15 22.06 3.38
C ASP A 252 17.31 20.75 4.17
N ILE A 253 16.37 20.51 5.10
CA ILE A 253 16.31 19.25 5.85
C ILE A 253 15.98 18.10 4.88
N VAL A 254 16.80 17.04 4.94
CA VAL A 254 16.55 15.79 4.21
C VAL A 254 15.36 15.08 4.86
N VAL A 255 14.28 14.92 4.11
CA VAL A 255 13.09 14.17 4.55
C VAL A 255 13.41 12.68 4.52
N THR A 256 13.32 12.02 5.67
CA THR A 256 13.55 10.58 5.80
C THR A 256 12.29 9.76 5.55
N PHE A 257 12.43 8.44 5.46
CA PHE A 257 11.29 7.52 5.40
C PHE A 257 10.38 7.69 6.61
N GLU A 258 10.97 7.78 7.81
CA GLU A 258 10.27 7.94 9.07
C GLU A 258 9.44 9.23 9.10
N ASP A 259 10.01 10.33 8.58
CA ASP A 259 9.31 11.62 8.48
C ASP A 259 8.11 11.53 7.54
N ALA A 260 8.31 11.00 6.33
CA ALA A 260 7.24 10.88 5.35
C ALA A 260 6.12 9.94 5.82
N LYS A 261 6.49 8.79 6.41
CA LYS A 261 5.51 7.87 7.00
C LYS A 261 4.73 8.52 8.14
N PHE A 262 5.42 9.23 9.04
CA PHE A 262 4.77 9.93 10.16
C PHE A 262 3.75 10.97 9.66
N VAL A 263 4.11 11.78 8.66
CA VAL A 263 3.20 12.78 8.10
C VAL A 263 2.02 12.12 7.38
N LEU A 264 2.26 11.10 6.55
CA LEU A 264 1.20 10.38 5.83
C LEU A 264 0.17 9.78 6.80
N VAL A 265 0.63 9.08 7.85
CA VAL A 265 -0.25 8.48 8.86
C VAL A 265 -0.98 9.57 9.65
N SER A 266 -0.29 10.64 10.05
CA SER A 266 -0.90 11.74 10.82
C SER A 266 -1.97 12.49 10.02
N CYS A 267 -1.72 12.75 8.73
CA CYS A 267 -2.70 13.34 7.81
C CYS A 267 -3.91 12.42 7.61
N SER A 268 -3.67 11.11 7.45
CA SER A 268 -4.73 10.10 7.33
C SER A 268 -5.65 10.06 8.56
N ALA A 269 -5.05 9.96 9.75
CA ALA A 269 -5.75 10.03 11.03
C ALA A 269 -6.56 11.32 11.19
N PHE A 270 -6.00 12.44 10.73
CA PHE A 270 -6.71 13.71 10.85
C PHE A 270 -7.89 13.82 9.89
N ILE A 271 -7.75 13.34 8.66
CA ILE A 271 -8.83 13.28 7.67
C ILE A 271 -9.97 12.41 8.22
N ASN A 272 -9.67 11.23 8.77
CA ASN A 272 -10.66 10.36 9.40
C ASN A 272 -11.33 11.03 10.60
N TYR A 273 -10.56 11.67 11.48
CA TYR A 273 -11.09 12.44 12.60
C TYR A 273 -12.06 13.54 12.15
N LEU A 274 -11.70 14.32 11.12
CA LEU A 274 -12.56 15.39 10.59
C LEU A 274 -13.84 14.82 9.99
N LYS A 275 -13.75 13.72 9.23
CA LYS A 275 -14.93 13.02 8.70
C LYS A 275 -15.87 12.54 9.81
N VAL A 276 -15.36 11.84 10.82
CA VAL A 276 -16.20 11.36 11.94
C VAL A 276 -16.87 12.51 12.69
N LYS A 277 -16.19 13.65 12.84
CA LYS A 277 -16.79 14.84 13.43
C LYS A 277 -17.94 15.40 12.58
N MET A 278 -17.94 15.15 11.28
CA MET A 278 -19.01 15.58 10.37
C MET A 278 -20.17 14.59 10.27
N ASP A 279 -19.91 13.28 10.28
CA ASP A 279 -20.96 12.26 10.10
C ASP A 279 -21.88 12.12 11.34
N LYS A 280 -21.50 12.70 12.48
CA LYS A 280 -22.32 12.76 13.71
C LYS A 280 -23.40 13.86 13.67
N THR A 281 -23.80 14.27 12.48
CA THR A 281 -24.72 15.38 12.19
C THR A 281 -25.74 14.94 11.16
#